data_AF-A0A1H8MPD9-F1
#
_entry.id   AF-A0A1H8MPD9-F1
#
_cell.length_a   1.000
_cell.length_b   1.000
_cell.length_c   1.000
_cell.angle_alpha   90.00
_cell.angle_beta   90.00
_cell.angle_gamma   90.00
#
_symmetry.space_group_name_H-M   'P 1'
#
loop_
_entity.id
_entity.type
_entity.pdbx_description
1 polymer ?
#
loop_
_entity_poly.entity_id
_entity_poly.type
_entity_poly.pdbx_seq_one_letter_code
_entity_poly.pdbx_strand_id
1 'polypeptide(L)' 'MGQHWVNEEMTGCDLGDARLNQRLAVMLEALGDRPDKSLPTAFQDWANTKAAYRFFANENVSEDKILEGHFAASA' A
#
# COMPACT_ATOMS: atom_id res chain seq x y z
N MET A 1 -8.57 14.60 -0.85
CA MET A 1 -7.98 14.45 -2.20
C MET A 1 -7.07 13.21 -2.31
N GLY A 2 -6.74 12.51 -1.21
CA GLY A 2 -5.88 11.32 -1.24
C GLY A 2 -6.52 10.05 -1.83
N GLN A 3 -7.80 9.77 -1.56
CA GLN A 3 -8.42 8.51 -2.00
C GLN A 3 -8.46 8.30 -3.53
N HIS A 4 -8.55 9.38 -4.33
CA HIS A 4 -8.77 9.26 -5.78
C HIS A 4 -7.56 8.69 -6.51
N TRP A 5 -6.39 9.28 -6.28
CA TRP A 5 -5.16 8.82 -6.92
C TRP A 5 -4.78 7.41 -6.47
N VAL A 6 -5.00 7.06 -5.20
CA VAL A 6 -4.71 5.72 -4.68
C VAL A 6 -5.56 4.67 -5.40
N ASN A 7 -6.84 4.95 -5.63
CA ASN A 7 -7.72 4.00 -6.34
C ASN A 7 -7.30 3.84 -7.80
N GLU A 8 -6.93 4.94 -8.48
CA GLU A 8 -6.42 4.90 -9.86
C GLU A 8 -5.14 4.05 -9.93
N GLU A 9 -4.17 4.35 -9.08
CA GLU A 9 -2.88 3.64 -8.98
C GLU A 9 -3.02 2.13 -8.72
N MET A 10 -4.08 1.76 -8.00
CA MET A 10 -4.34 0.40 -7.54
C MET A 10 -5.29 -0.39 -8.43
N THR A 11 -5.80 0.20 -9.52
CA THR A 11 -6.86 -0.42 -10.35
C THR A 11 -6.44 -1.78 -10.92
N GLY A 12 -5.15 -1.96 -11.23
CA GLY A 12 -4.60 -3.21 -11.75
C GLY A 12 -3.97 -4.13 -10.70
N CYS A 13 -3.98 -3.76 -9.42
CA CYS A 13 -3.21 -4.49 -8.41
C CYS A 13 -4.01 -5.66 -7.82
N ASP A 14 -3.46 -6.87 -7.94
CA ASP A 14 -4.02 -8.08 -7.31
C ASP A 14 -2.95 -8.87 -6.55
N LEU A 15 -2.98 -8.76 -5.22
CA LEU A 15 -2.12 -9.52 -4.31
C LEU A 15 -2.69 -10.91 -3.99
N GLY A 16 -3.80 -11.32 -4.61
CA GLY A 16 -4.47 -12.59 -4.37
C GLY A 16 -5.33 -12.65 -3.10
N ASP A 17 -5.42 -11.56 -2.34
CA ASP A 17 -6.30 -11.39 -1.18
C ASP A 17 -6.82 -9.95 -1.12
N ALA A 18 -8.15 -9.80 -1.13
CA ALA A 18 -8.81 -8.49 -1.10
C ALA A 18 -8.41 -7.64 0.11
N ARG A 19 -8.09 -8.27 1.26
CA ARG A 19 -7.63 -7.58 2.47
C ARG A 19 -6.22 -7.02 2.29
N LEU A 20 -5.37 -7.69 1.51
CA LEU A 20 -4.04 -7.20 1.16
C LEU A 20 -4.15 -6.02 0.19
N ASN A 21 -5.02 -6.10 -0.81
CA ASN A 21 -5.27 -5.00 -1.75
C ASN A 21 -5.79 -3.75 -1.01
N GLN A 22 -6.75 -3.93 -0.09
CA GLN A 22 -7.23 -2.84 0.77
C GLN A 22 -6.12 -2.28 1.67
N ARG A 23 -5.27 -3.14 2.22
CA ARG A 23 -4.15 -2.70 3.06
C ARG A 23 -3.13 -1.90 2.26
N LEU A 24 -2.84 -2.28 1.02
CA LEU A 24 -1.93 -1.54 0.15
C LEU A 24 -2.45 -0.13 -0.14
N ALA A 25 -3.75 0.04 -0.38
CA ALA A 25 -4.35 1.37 -0.51
C ALA A 25 -4.12 2.25 0.74
N VAL A 26 -4.27 1.69 1.94
CA VAL A 26 -3.95 2.40 3.20
C VAL A 26 -2.46 2.73 3.32
N MET A 27 -1.58 1.86 2.82
CA MET A 27 -0.14 2.13 2.77
C MET A 27 0.18 3.31 1.86
N LEU A 28 -0.37 3.31 0.65
CA LEU A 28 -0.13 4.35 -0.34
C LEU A 28 -0.64 5.71 0.13
N GLU A 29 -1.81 5.78 0.76
CA GLU A 29 -2.32 7.04 1.30
C GLU A 29 -1.41 7.60 2.40
N ALA A 30 -1.02 6.76 3.37
CA ALA A 30 -0.17 7.20 4.49
C ALA A 30 1.24 7.61 4.06
N LEU A 31 1.83 6.86 3.12
CA LEU A 31 3.18 7.11 2.61
C LEU A 31 3.21 8.22 1.55
N GLY A 32 2.15 8.38 0.76
CA GLY A 32 2.02 9.49 -0.19
C GLY A 32 1.91 10.85 0.51
N ASP A 33 1.20 10.90 1.64
CA ASP A 33 1.12 12.11 2.49
C ASP A 33 2.45 12.43 3.19
N ARG A 34 3.28 11.41 3.46
CA ARG A 34 4.47 11.50 4.33
C ARG A 34 5.64 10.66 3.78
N PRO A 35 6.14 10.93 2.56
CA PRO A 35 7.09 10.07 1.86
C PRO A 35 8.48 10.01 2.53
N ASP A 36 8.82 11.02 3.33
CA ASP A 36 10.10 11.12 4.05
C ASP A 36 10.06 10.47 5.45
N LYS A 37 8.93 9.89 5.85
CA LYS A 37 8.74 9.37 7.21
C LYS A 37 8.90 7.85 7.27
N SER A 38 9.44 7.38 8.40
CA SER A 38 9.42 5.95 8.72
C SER A 38 8.00 5.43 8.89
N LEU A 39 7.79 4.12 8.72
CA LEU A 39 6.46 3.50 8.89
C LEU A 39 5.79 3.89 10.23
N PRO A 40 6.45 3.82 11.41
CA PRO A 40 5.81 4.23 12.66
C PRO A 40 5.36 5.70 12.67
N THR A 41 6.13 6.58 12.02
CA THR A 41 5.85 8.01 11.96
C THR A 41 4.75 8.34 10.94
N ALA A 42 4.68 7.57 9.85
CA ALA A 42 3.65 7.73 8.82
C ALA A 42 2.26 7.30 9.33
N PHE A 43 2.18 6.18 10.07
CA PHE A 43 0.90 5.64 10.55
C PHE A 43 0.42 6.24 11.87
N GLN A 44 1.31 6.74 12.73
CA GLN A 44 0.97 7.46 13.97
C GLN A 44 0.13 6.69 15.00
N ASP A 45 -0.14 5.39 14.77
CA ASP A 45 -0.72 4.47 15.74
C ASP A 45 -0.08 3.08 15.66
N TRP A 46 -0.11 2.37 16.79
CA TRP A 46 0.57 1.08 16.94
C TRP A 46 -0.07 -0.03 16.10
N ALA A 47 -1.39 -0.01 15.94
CA ALA A 47 -2.11 -1.06 15.23
C ALA A 47 -1.76 -1.03 13.73
N ASN A 48 -1.79 0.15 13.11
CA ASN A 48 -1.44 0.33 11.71
C ASN A 48 0.07 0.20 11.47
N THR A 49 0.91 0.66 12.41
CA THR A 49 2.36 0.40 12.32
C THR A 49 2.65 -1.10 12.25
N LYS A 50 2.03 -1.90 13.12
CA LYS A 50 2.21 -3.35 13.12
C LYS A 50 1.61 -4.00 11.88
N ALA A 51 0.49 -3.48 11.38
CA ALA A 51 -0.11 -3.94 10.12
C ALA A 51 0.81 -3.67 8.92
N ALA A 52 1.49 -2.53 8.86
CA ALA A 52 2.46 -2.19 7.82
C ALA A 52 3.62 -3.19 7.81
N TYR A 53 4.25 -3.42 8.97
CA TYR A 53 5.33 -4.41 9.07
C TYR A 53 4.87 -5.82 8.67
N ARG A 54 3.66 -6.24 9.09
CA ARG A 54 3.10 -7.54 8.70
C ARG A 54 2.76 -7.62 7.22
N PHE A 55 2.33 -6.51 6.63
CA PHE A 55 2.02 -6.43 5.21
C PHE A 55 3.29 -6.65 4.37
N PHE A 56 4.37 -5.92 4.67
CA PHE A 56 5.65 -6.09 3.96
C PHE A 56 6.37 -7.40 4.26
N ALA A 57 6.05 -8.06 5.39
CA ALA A 57 6.59 -9.38 5.74
C ALA A 57 5.70 -10.55 5.27
N ASN A 58 4.60 -10.29 4.56
CA ASN A 58 3.68 -11.33 4.09
C ASN A 58 4.23 -11.97 2.81
N GLU A 59 4.33 -13.29 2.77
CA GLU A 59 4.83 -14.06 1.61
C GLU A 59 4.01 -13.85 0.32
N ASN A 60 2.74 -13.46 0.45
CA ASN A 60 1.88 -13.17 -0.71
C ASN A 60 2.11 -11.76 -1.27
N VAL A 61 2.80 -10.90 -0.51
CA VAL A 61 3.14 -9.53 -0.90
C VAL A 61 4.61 -9.50 -1.33
N SER A 62 4.84 -9.01 -2.54
CA SER A 62 6.18 -8.88 -3.09
C SER A 62 6.26 -7.62 -3.95
N GLU A 63 7.48 -7.09 -4.12
CA GLU A 63 7.72 -5.85 -4.86
C GLU A 63 7.19 -5.93 -6.30
N ASP A 64 7.42 -7.06 -6.97
CA ASP A 64 6.93 -7.32 -8.32
C ASP A 64 5.40 -7.22 -8.43
N LYS A 65 4.65 -7.83 -7.51
CA LYS A 65 3.18 -7.74 -7.51
C LYS A 65 2.66 -6.33 -7.21
N ILE A 66 3.36 -5.58 -6.35
CA ILE A 66 3.01 -4.19 -6.06
C ILE A 66 3.24 -3.33 -7.31
N LEU A 67 4.40 -3.46 -7.96
CA LEU A 67 4.76 -2.68 -9.13
C LEU A 67 3.97 -3.06 -10.39
N GLU A 68 3.59 -4.32 -10.55
CA GLU A 68 2.73 -4.77 -11.65
C GLU A 68 1.41 -4.00 -11.69
N GLY A 69 0.76 -3.83 -10.52
CA GLY A 69 -0.46 -3.04 -10.41
C GLY A 69 -0.26 -1.58 -10.79
N HIS A 70 0.84 -0.97 -10.33
CA HIS A 70 1.22 0.40 -10.67
C HIS A 70 1.46 0.59 -12.17
N PHE A 71 2.22 -0.32 -12.79
CA PHE A 71 2.50 -0.27 -14.24
C PHE A 71 1.24 -0.44 -15.07
N ALA A 72 0.33 -1.32 -14.67
CA ALA A 72 -0.95 -1.49 -15.36
C ALA A 72 -1.84 -0.23 -15.27
N ALA A 73 -1.75 0.53 -14.18
CA ALA A 73 -2.50 1.78 -14.01
C ALA A 73 -1.91 2.96 -14.79
N SER A 74 -0.59 2.96 -15.05
CA SER A 74 0.14 4.07 -15.67
C SER A 74 0.50 3.87 -17.15
N ALA A 75 0.11 2.74 -17.74
CA ALA A 75 0.32 2.42 -19.16
C ALA A 75 -0.74 3.07 -20.07
#